data_AF-A0A1K0IGP3-F1
#
_entry.id   AF-A0A1K0IGP3-F1
#
_cell.length_a   1.000
_cell.length_b   1.000
_cell.length_c   1.000
_cell.angle_alpha   90.00
_cell.angle_beta   90.00
_cell.angle_gamma   90.00
#
_symmetry.space_group_name_H-M   'P 1'
#
loop_
_entity.id
_entity.type
_entity.pdbx_description
1 polymer ?
#
loop_
_entity_poly.entity_id
_entity_poly.type
_entity_poly.pdbx_seq_one_letter_code
_entity_poly.pdbx_strand_id
1 'polypeptide(L)' 'MSQASPAVPPDDPRPVPPERPGDDECCGSGCDPCIFDYYFQEMDRYREELRAWEARQAARHAEDPAS' A
#
# COMPACT_ATOMS: atom_id res chain seq x y z
N MET A 1 -29.32 7.52 11.43
CA MET A 1 -27.85 7.65 11.47
C MET A 1 -27.28 6.27 11.11
N SER A 2 -27.06 6.00 9.83
CA SER A 2 -26.71 4.67 9.26
C SER A 2 -25.74 4.95 8.11
N GLN A 3 -24.58 4.32 7.90
CA GLN A 3 -23.81 3.24 8.53
C GLN A 3 -22.34 3.57 8.27
N ALA A 4 -21.45 3.33 9.23
CA ALA A 4 -20.01 3.24 8.98
C ALA A 4 -19.69 1.80 8.57
N SER A 5 -19.91 1.48 7.29
CA SER A 5 -19.28 0.31 6.68
C SER A 5 -17.77 0.59 6.59
N PRO A 6 -16.87 -0.40 6.74
CA PRO A 6 -15.47 -0.23 6.37
C PRO A 6 -15.40 -0.18 4.84
N ALA A 7 -15.85 0.94 4.28
CA ALA A 7 -16.16 1.09 2.88
C ALA A 7 -14.84 1.31 2.12
N VAL A 8 -14.42 0.26 1.42
CA VAL A 8 -13.52 0.40 0.28
C VAL A 8 -14.07 1.57 -0.57
N PRO A 9 -13.26 2.60 -0.88
CA PRO A 9 -13.71 3.73 -1.67
C PRO A 9 -14.31 3.24 -3.00
N PRO A 10 -15.30 3.93 -3.57
CA PRO A 10 -15.91 3.53 -4.84
C PRO A 10 -14.87 3.36 -5.96
N ASP A 11 -13.85 4.21 -5.98
CA ASP A 11 -12.75 4.16 -6.96
C ASP A 11 -11.64 3.15 -6.60
N ASP A 12 -11.66 2.58 -5.38
CA ASP A 12 -10.67 1.65 -4.82
C ASP A 12 -9.27 1.84 -5.41
N PRO A 13 -8.63 3.00 -5.19
CA PRO A 13 -7.40 3.34 -5.89
C PRO A 13 -6.28 2.37 -5.50
N ARG A 14 -5.38 2.08 -6.45
CA ARG A 14 -4.23 1.22 -6.19
C ARG A 14 -3.38 1.84 -5.07
N PRO A 15 -2.95 1.05 -4.06
CA PRO A 15 -2.02 1.56 -3.08
C PRO A 15 -0.74 2.05 -3.77
N VAL A 16 -0.12 3.06 -3.17
CA VAL A 16 1.10 3.71 -3.70
C VAL A 16 2.29 3.17 -2.90
N PRO A 17 3.37 2.72 -3.56
CA PRO A 17 4.55 2.28 -2.86
C PRO A 17 5.15 3.44 -2.03
N PRO A 18 5.69 3.17 -0.84
CA PRO A 18 6.40 4.19 -0.08
C PRO A 18 7.59 4.71 -0.91
N GLU A 19 7.88 6.00 -0.72
CA GLU A 19 9.05 6.61 -1.35
C GLU A 19 10.31 6.04 -0.72
N ARG A 20 11.29 5.69 -1.56
CA ARG A 20 12.57 5.16 -1.08
C ARG A 20 13.35 6.32 -0.46
N PRO A 21 13.82 6.20 0.79
CA PRO A 21 14.63 7.23 1.40
C PRO A 21 15.93 7.43 0.62
N GLY A 22 16.35 8.68 0.49
CA GLY A 22 17.62 9.06 -0.12
C GLY A 22 18.82 8.68 0.74
N ASP A 23 19.98 8.57 0.12
CA ASP A 23 21.23 8.23 0.84
C ASP A 23 21.62 9.33 1.85
N ASP A 24 21.23 10.59 1.60
CA ASP A 24 21.43 11.72 2.52
C ASP A 24 20.51 11.67 3.75
N GLU A 25 19.39 10.94 3.69
CA GLU A 25 18.52 10.69 4.84
C GLU A 25 19.04 9.54 5.70
N CYS A 26 19.92 8.71 5.13
CA CYS A 26 20.67 7.73 5.88
C CYS A 26 21.78 8.42 6.68
N CYS A 27 21.60 8.44 8.00
CA CYS A 27 22.58 8.89 8.99
C CYS A 27 24.00 8.27 8.83
N GLY A 28 24.16 7.18 8.07
CA GLY A 28 25.45 6.66 7.58
C GLY A 28 26.38 6.08 8.65
N SER A 29 25.97 6.17 9.92
CA SER A 29 26.79 5.87 11.10
C SER A 29 26.13 4.89 12.07
N GLY A 30 25.05 4.22 11.64
CA GLY A 30 24.38 3.15 12.40
C GLY A 30 23.24 3.63 13.30
N CYS A 31 22.50 4.66 12.89
CA CYS A 31 21.24 5.03 13.55
C CYS A 31 20.27 3.82 13.54
N ASP A 32 19.73 3.47 14.72
CA ASP A 32 18.76 2.39 14.94
C ASP A 32 17.47 2.96 15.57
N PRO A 33 16.29 2.83 14.92
CA PRO A 33 16.06 2.12 13.65
C PRO A 33 16.60 2.88 12.43
N CYS A 34 17.13 2.13 11.47
CA CYS A 34 17.58 2.69 10.20
C CYS A 34 16.35 3.19 9.42
N ILE A 35 16.49 4.29 8.67
CA ILE A 35 15.40 4.77 7.80
C ILE A 35 14.98 3.69 6.79
N PHE A 36 15.91 2.83 6.37
CA PHE A 36 15.61 1.66 5.55
C PHE A 36 14.75 0.62 6.28
N ASP A 37 14.90 0.44 7.59
CA ASP A 37 14.07 -0.50 8.36
C ASP A 37 12.62 -0.01 8.41
N TYR A 38 12.40 1.30 8.55
CA TYR A 38 11.06 1.89 8.45
C TYR A 38 10.50 1.73 7.03
N TYR A 39 11.31 2.03 6.01
CA TYR A 39 10.93 1.83 4.61
C TYR A 39 10.54 0.37 4.32
N PHE A 40 11.28 -0.61 4.82
CA PHE A 40 10.95 -2.02 4.61
C PHE A 40 9.65 -2.44 5.29
N GLN A 41 9.39 -1.94 6.51
CA GLN A 41 8.11 -2.18 7.19
C GLN A 41 6.93 -1.59 6.41
N GLU A 42 7.06 -0.36 5.93
CA GLU A 42 6.02 0.27 5.10
C GLU A 42 5.87 -0.43 3.75
N MET A 43 6.97 -0.91 3.16
CA MET A 43 6.95 -1.72 1.95
C MET A 43 6.21 -3.04 2.13
N ASP A 44 6.35 -3.68 3.29
CA ASP A 44 5.64 -4.93 3.59
C ASP A 44 4.13 -4.68 3.74
N ARG A 45 3.73 -3.63 4.45
CA ARG A 45 2.33 -3.19 4.51
C ARG A 45 1.79 -2.88 3.11
N TYR A 46 2.56 -2.15 2.30
CA TYR A 46 2.21 -1.85 0.91
C TYR A 46 1.97 -3.12 0.08
N ARG A 47 2.84 -4.13 0.22
CA ARG A 47 2.68 -5.41 -0.51
C ARG A 47 1.41 -6.15 -0.10
N GLU A 48 1.06 -6.13 1.19
CA GLU A 48 -0.18 -6.74 1.67
C GLU A 48 -1.41 -6.01 1.13
N GLU A 49 -1.42 -4.68 1.22
CA GLU A 49 -2.48 -3.84 0.67
C GLU A 49 -2.62 -4.03 -0.85
N LEU A 50 -1.50 -4.12 -1.58
CA LEU A 50 -1.49 -4.34 -3.03
C LEU A 50 -2.10 -5.69 -3.40
N ARG A 51 -1.73 -6.77 -2.70
CA ARG A 51 -2.32 -8.10 -2.93
C ARG A 51 -3.82 -8.10 -2.69
N ALA A 52 -4.26 -7.45 -1.60
CA ALA A 52 -5.68 -7.34 -1.30
C ALA A 52 -6.42 -6.52 -2.37
N TRP A 53 -5.80 -5.45 -2.87
CA TRP A 53 -6.34 -4.65 -3.97
C TRP A 53 -6.42 -5.45 -5.27
N GLU A 54 -5.35 -6.15 -5.66
CA GLU A 54 -5.32 -6.99 -6.88
C GLU A 54 -6.43 -8.05 -6.86
N ALA A 55 -6.68 -8.69 -5.72
CA ALA A 55 -7.76 -9.65 -5.56
C ALA A 55 -9.15 -9.01 -5.76
N ARG A 56 -9.37 -7.79 -5.23
CA ARG A 56 -10.62 -7.04 -5.45
C ARG A 56 -10.78 -6.61 -6.90
N GLN A 57 -9.72 -6.15 -7.55
CA GLN A 57 -9.76 -5.76 -8.96
C GLN A 57 -10.02 -6.96 -9.86
N ALA A 58 -9.39 -8.11 -9.60
CA ALA A 58 -9.66 -9.34 -10.35
C ALA A 58 -11.13 -9.74 -10.25
N ALA A 59 -11.74 -9.64 -9.05
CA ALA A 59 -13.17 -9.89 -8.87
C ALA A 59 -14.04 -8.87 -9.64
N ARG A 60 -13.69 -7.58 -9.61
CA ARG A 60 -14.40 -6.53 -10.38
C ARG A 60 -14.31 -6.76 -11.89
N HIS A 61 -13.12 -7.05 -12.41
CA HIS A 61 -12.92 -7.36 -13.83
C HIS A 61 -13.65 -8.63 -14.27
N ALA A 62 -13.85 -9.60 -13.38
CA ALA A 62 -14.65 -10.79 -13.66
C ALA A 62 -16.16 -10.49 -13.70
N GLU A 63 -16.62 -9.54 -12.87
CA GLU A 63 -18.02 -9.13 -12.78
C GLU A 63 -18.43 -8.17 -13.92
N ASP A 64 -17.49 -7.40 -14.47
CA ASP A 64 -17.64 -6.52 -15.64
C ASP A 64 -16.89 -7.08 -16.89
N PRO A 65 -17.30 -8.22 -17.48
CA PRO A 65 -16.63 -8.81 -18.62
C PRO A 65 -16.82 -8.04 -19.95
N ALA A 66 -17.38 -6.82 -19.93
CA ALA A 66 -17.89 -6.12 -21.12
C ALA A 66 -17.69 -4.59 -21.14
N SER A 67 -16.63 -4.05 -20.54
CA SER A 67 -16.16 -2.67 -20.85
C SER A 67 -14.95 -2.68 -21.78
#